data_AF-A0A6N9U4Y7-F1
#
_entry.id   AF-A0A6N9U4Y7-F1
#
_cell.length_a   1.000
_cell.length_b   1.000
_cell.length_c   1.000
_cell.angle_alpha   90.00
_cell.angle_beta   90.00
_cell.angle_gamma   90.00
#
_symmetry.space_group_name_H-M   'P 1'
#
loop_
_entity.id
_entity.type
_entity.pdbx_description
1 polymer ?
#
loop_
_entity_poly.entity_id
_entity_poly.type
_entity_poly.pdbx_seq_one_letter_code
_entity_poly.pdbx_strand_id
1 'polypeptide(L)'
;VRPGLAPSAAPVVAAAGSFAAVSALLGSPLLGAFLLMEASGVAGAMLSLVLVPGLLASGVGALIFTGLGSWTGLGTYSLALPHVPHATQPTVAEFGWAVVLGVAAAAVGTGIRWLSLRVQEWVERAGQRRTAATVAAALAVGVLALVYAWGTGRDASQVLYSGQNALGPLIAQSAGYTVPVLLALVLCKALAYCASLGALRGGPIFPAMFVGATGGLALSHLPGLTVTAGFAMGIGAMSAAMLRLPMTSVLLATLLLGREGVTVMPLVIVAVVVSYVLVLRPWGRSVRAPEAAGGVKGSGA
;
A
#
# COMPACT_ATOMS: atom_id res chain seq x y z
N VAL A 1 -3.69 23.23 17.51
CA VAL A 1 -2.34 23.78 17.82
C VAL A 1 -2.54 24.94 18.79
N ARG A 2 -1.87 24.97 19.95
CA ARG A 2 -2.03 26.07 20.93
C ARG A 2 -1.56 27.39 20.30
N PRO A 3 -2.24 28.54 20.54
CA PRO A 3 -1.71 29.84 20.15
C PRO A 3 -0.42 30.12 20.95
N GLY A 4 0.67 30.50 20.28
CA GLY A 4 1.93 30.91 20.93
C GLY A 4 3.12 29.95 20.84
N LEU A 5 3.05 28.85 20.09
CA LEU A 5 4.24 28.04 19.80
C LEU A 5 5.22 28.83 18.92
N ALA A 6 6.51 28.76 19.26
CA ALA A 6 7.55 29.27 18.36
C ALA A 6 7.37 28.65 16.96
N PRO A 7 7.54 29.41 15.86
CA PRO A 7 7.29 28.93 14.49
C PRO A 7 8.02 27.63 14.13
N SER A 8 9.16 27.36 14.79
CA SER A 8 9.97 26.15 14.64
C SER A 8 9.42 24.91 15.36
N ALA A 9 8.54 25.06 16.36
CA ALA A 9 8.04 23.94 17.18
C ALA A 9 6.75 23.31 16.62
N ALA A 10 5.91 24.08 15.93
CA ALA A 10 4.64 23.58 15.39
C ALA A 10 4.80 22.42 14.38
N PRO A 11 5.77 22.44 13.45
CA PRO A 11 6.00 21.32 12.52
C PRO A 11 6.45 20.05 13.24
N VAL A 12 7.27 20.16 14.28
CA VAL A 12 7.78 19.02 15.06
C VAL A 12 6.65 18.35 15.84
N VAL A 13 5.76 19.13 16.46
CA VAL A 13 4.58 18.60 17.18
C VAL A 13 3.61 17.94 16.21
N ALA A 14 3.38 18.55 15.03
CA ALA A 14 2.53 17.96 14.00
C ALA A 14 3.10 16.62 13.51
N ALA A 15 4.40 16.56 13.22
CA ALA A 15 5.07 15.33 12.83
C ALA A 15 4.97 14.27 13.92
N ALA A 16 5.27 14.60 15.19
CA ALA A 16 5.14 13.67 16.30
C ALA A 16 3.72 13.06 16.42
N GLY A 17 2.68 13.90 16.26
CA GLY A 17 1.29 13.43 16.20
C GLY A 17 1.00 12.50 15.02
N SER A 18 1.53 12.80 13.83
CA SER A 18 1.41 11.91 12.66
C SER A 18 2.09 10.57 12.90
N PHE A 19 3.30 10.56 13.48
CA PHE A 19 4.02 9.33 13.81
C PHE A 19 3.22 8.47 14.78
N ALA A 20 2.66 9.05 15.85
CA ALA A 20 1.81 8.33 16.79
C ALA A 20 0.53 7.78 16.12
N ALA A 21 -0.16 8.59 15.30
CA ALA A 21 -1.39 8.19 14.65
C ALA A 21 -1.19 7.08 13.61
N VAL A 22 -0.17 7.20 12.74
CA VAL A 22 0.13 6.18 11.73
C VAL A 22 0.64 4.90 12.39
N SER A 23 1.45 5.00 13.45
CA SER A 23 1.89 3.87 14.26
C SER A 23 0.72 3.10 14.86
N ALA A 24 -0.25 3.81 15.45
CA ALA A 24 -1.47 3.19 15.99
C ALA A 24 -2.30 2.53 14.89
N LEU A 25 -2.48 3.19 13.74
CA LEU A 25 -3.22 2.64 12.60
C LEU A 25 -2.56 1.39 12.02
N LEU A 26 -1.22 1.39 11.94
CA LEU A 26 -0.43 0.30 11.35
C LEU A 26 -0.02 -0.77 12.36
N GLY A 27 -0.31 -0.59 13.65
CA GLY A 27 0.08 -1.51 14.71
C GLY A 27 1.60 -1.71 14.85
N SER A 28 2.40 -0.80 14.30
CA SER A 28 3.86 -0.90 14.26
C SER A 28 4.52 0.47 14.29
N PRO A 29 5.27 0.80 15.37
CA PRO A 29 5.99 2.06 15.48
C PRO A 29 6.97 2.33 14.34
N LEU A 30 7.78 1.31 14.02
CA LEU A 30 8.78 1.42 12.97
C LEU A 30 8.15 1.61 11.60
N LEU A 31 7.07 0.88 11.31
CA LEU A 31 6.38 0.99 10.03
C LEU A 31 5.79 2.38 9.82
N GLY A 32 5.16 2.95 10.85
CA GLY A 32 4.63 4.31 10.79
C GLY A 32 5.72 5.37 10.61
N ALA A 33 6.86 5.18 11.26
CA ALA A 33 8.02 6.05 11.11
C ALA A 33 8.59 6.04 9.69
N PHE A 34 8.84 4.85 9.12
CA PHE A 34 9.35 4.72 7.76
C PHE A 34 8.37 5.28 6.73
N LEU A 35 7.06 5.05 6.90
CA LEU A 35 6.04 5.61 6.02
C LEU A 35 6.13 7.13 5.96
N LEU A 36 6.20 7.79 7.12
CA LEU A 36 6.24 9.26 7.17
C LEU A 36 7.57 9.82 6.67
N MET A 37 8.69 9.17 6.99
CA MET A 37 10.00 9.55 6.45
C MET A 37 10.04 9.48 4.93
N GLU A 38 9.60 8.35 4.37
CA GLU A 38 9.66 8.12 2.94
C GLU A 38 8.65 8.98 2.19
N ALA A 39 7.43 9.15 2.72
CA ALA A 39 6.40 9.98 2.12
C ALA A 39 6.73 11.49 2.13
N SER A 40 7.44 11.95 3.16
CA SER A 40 7.84 13.36 3.27
C SER A 40 9.14 13.68 2.52
N GLY A 41 9.89 12.67 2.07
CA GLY A 41 11.18 12.86 1.42
C GLY A 41 12.23 13.54 2.30
N VAL A 42 12.03 13.52 3.63
CA VAL A 42 12.91 14.21 4.58
C VAL A 42 14.25 13.48 4.64
N ALA A 43 15.33 14.23 4.44
CA ALA A 43 16.71 13.75 4.45
C ALA A 43 17.64 14.72 5.19
N GLY A 44 18.87 14.26 5.47
CA GLY A 44 19.92 15.09 6.08
C GLY A 44 19.62 15.52 7.52
N ALA A 45 20.07 16.71 7.92
CA ALA A 45 19.98 17.20 9.30
C ALA A 45 18.52 17.37 9.81
N MET A 46 17.56 17.59 8.92
CA MET A 46 16.14 17.67 9.30
C MET A 46 15.55 16.30 9.65
N LEU A 47 16.14 15.22 9.15
CA LEU A 47 15.68 13.87 9.44
C LEU A 47 15.85 13.56 10.93
N SER A 48 17.02 13.79 11.52
CA SER A 48 17.24 13.51 12.95
C SER A 48 16.34 14.37 13.85
N LEU A 49 16.11 15.63 13.48
CA LEU A 49 15.26 16.57 14.23
C LEU A 49 13.79 16.17 14.29
N VAL A 50 13.28 15.47 13.27
CA VAL A 50 11.87 15.02 13.21
C VAL A 50 11.74 13.56 13.62
N LEU A 51 12.70 12.72 13.23
CA LEU A 51 12.67 11.28 13.44
C LEU A 51 12.78 10.91 14.91
N VAL A 52 13.69 11.51 15.66
CA VAL A 52 13.88 11.17 17.08
C VAL A 52 12.60 11.46 17.90
N PRO A 53 12.03 12.67 17.88
CA PRO A 53 10.78 12.93 18.60
C PRO A 53 9.59 12.16 18.01
N GLY A 54 9.56 11.96 16.68
CA GLY A 54 8.52 11.18 16.02
C GLY A 54 8.53 9.70 16.42
N LEU A 55 9.69 9.06 16.42
CA LEU A 55 9.86 7.66 16.82
C LEU A 55 9.52 7.46 18.30
N LEU A 56 9.93 8.40 19.16
CA LEU A 56 9.53 8.39 20.56
C LEU A 56 8.01 8.50 20.70
N ALA A 57 7.37 9.46 20.01
CA ALA A 57 5.92 9.63 20.03
C ALA A 57 5.18 8.40 19.50
N SER A 58 5.72 7.75 18.47
CA SER A 58 5.19 6.52 17.90
C SER A 58 5.29 5.34 18.86
N GLY A 59 6.43 5.15 19.52
CA GLY A 59 6.62 4.12 20.54
C GLY A 59 5.71 4.34 21.75
N VAL A 60 5.69 5.56 22.29
CA VAL A 60 4.81 5.94 23.42
C VAL A 60 3.34 5.80 23.05
N GLY A 61 2.96 6.19 21.83
CA GLY A 61 1.60 6.01 21.32
C GLY A 61 1.20 4.53 21.23
N ALA A 62 2.11 3.65 20.81
CA ALA A 62 1.84 2.21 20.80
C ALA A 62 1.65 1.63 22.21
N LEU A 63 2.37 2.16 23.21
CA LEU A 63 2.22 1.74 24.61
C LEU A 63 0.83 2.02 25.19
N ILE A 64 0.08 2.98 24.65
CA ILE A 64 -1.33 3.23 25.04
C ILE A 64 -2.20 2.01 24.68
N PHE A 65 -1.90 1.33 23.57
CA PHE A 65 -2.64 0.17 23.10
C PHE A 65 -2.09 -1.15 23.67
N THR A 66 -0.77 -1.31 23.71
CA THR A 66 -0.14 -2.55 24.21
C THR A 66 -0.13 -2.62 25.74
N GLY A 67 -0.10 -1.48 26.44
CA GLY A 67 0.10 -1.40 27.88
C GLY A 67 1.58 -1.42 28.30
N LEU A 68 1.80 -1.27 29.61
CA LEU A 68 3.10 -1.24 30.27
C LEU A 68 3.07 -2.12 31.54
N GLY A 69 3.42 -3.39 31.41
CA GLY A 69 3.46 -4.33 32.53
C GLY A 69 2.08 -4.50 33.17
N SER A 70 1.92 -4.00 34.41
CA SER A 70 0.64 -4.02 35.13
C SER A 70 -0.39 -3.01 34.62
N TRP A 71 0.02 -2.05 33.78
CA TRP A 71 -0.88 -1.07 33.17
C TRP A 71 -1.43 -1.66 31.88
N THR A 72 -2.67 -2.13 31.92
CA THR A 72 -3.34 -2.71 30.75
C THR A 72 -3.58 -1.64 29.70
N GLY A 73 -3.25 -1.95 28.44
CA GLY A 73 -3.53 -1.08 27.30
C GLY A 73 -4.98 -1.20 26.83
N LEU A 74 -5.35 -0.36 25.87
CA LEU A 74 -6.69 -0.35 25.26
C LEU A 74 -6.99 -1.56 24.35
N GLY A 75 -6.01 -2.45 24.15
CA GLY A 75 -6.09 -3.61 23.27
C GLY A 75 -5.19 -3.46 22.04
N THR A 76 -4.59 -4.56 21.58
CA THR A 76 -3.63 -4.55 20.46
C THR A 76 -4.34 -4.63 19.11
N TYR A 77 -4.33 -3.53 18.36
CA TYR A 77 -4.53 -3.57 16.91
C TYR A 77 -3.20 -3.94 16.26
N SER A 78 -2.90 -5.24 16.20
CA SER A 78 -1.76 -5.72 15.42
C SER A 78 -2.21 -5.99 14.00
N LEU A 79 -1.50 -5.43 13.03
CA LEU A 79 -1.64 -5.84 11.64
C LEU A 79 -1.03 -7.22 11.39
N ALA A 80 -0.11 -7.68 12.24
CA ALA A 80 0.56 -8.95 12.07
C ALA A 80 -0.44 -10.10 11.96
N LEU A 81 -0.26 -10.93 10.95
CA LEU A 81 -1.12 -12.07 10.66
C LEU A 81 -0.75 -13.23 11.60
N PRO A 82 -1.68 -13.72 12.45
CA PRO A 82 -1.36 -14.70 13.47
C PRO A 82 -1.06 -16.09 12.92
N HIS A 83 -1.62 -16.44 11.76
CA HIS A 83 -1.50 -17.77 11.15
C HIS A 83 -1.04 -17.63 9.69
N VAL A 84 0.28 -17.60 9.47
CA VAL A 84 0.90 -17.56 8.15
C VAL A 84 1.51 -18.94 7.87
N PRO A 85 1.24 -19.56 6.71
CA PRO A 85 1.87 -20.83 6.34
C PRO A 85 3.40 -20.71 6.33
N HIS A 86 4.08 -21.77 6.76
CA HIS A 86 5.55 -21.78 6.82
C HIS A 86 6.18 -21.50 5.45
N ALA A 87 7.07 -20.51 5.43
CA ALA A 87 7.91 -20.20 4.29
C ALA A 87 9.22 -21.00 4.37
N THR A 88 9.64 -21.52 3.22
CA THR A 88 10.96 -22.11 3.05
C THR A 88 11.92 -21.08 2.48
N GLN A 89 13.19 -21.44 2.35
CA GLN A 89 14.18 -20.53 1.77
C GLN A 89 13.81 -20.18 0.32
N PRO A 90 13.98 -18.91 -0.09
CA PRO A 90 13.69 -18.46 -1.45
C PRO A 90 14.33 -19.32 -2.54
N THR A 91 13.53 -19.75 -3.51
CA THR A 91 13.99 -20.53 -4.65
C THR A 91 14.20 -19.67 -5.90
N VAL A 92 14.93 -20.20 -6.90
CA VAL A 92 15.12 -19.53 -8.20
C VAL A 92 13.78 -19.35 -8.94
N ALA A 93 12.86 -20.31 -8.80
CA ALA A 93 11.53 -20.21 -9.38
C ALA A 93 10.74 -19.05 -8.76
N GLU A 94 10.76 -18.92 -7.43
CA GLU A 94 10.11 -17.81 -6.73
C GLU A 94 10.74 -16.46 -7.06
N PHE A 95 12.06 -16.42 -7.30
CA PHE A 95 12.73 -15.21 -7.80
C PHE A 95 12.21 -14.80 -9.18
N GLY A 96 12.01 -15.73 -10.09
CA GLY A 96 11.36 -15.46 -11.38
C GLY A 96 9.95 -14.91 -11.20
N TRP A 97 9.18 -15.50 -10.29
CA TRP A 97 7.85 -15.02 -9.93
C TRP A 97 7.86 -13.63 -9.29
N ALA A 98 8.90 -13.26 -8.55
CA ALA A 98 9.04 -11.92 -7.99
C ALA A 98 9.05 -10.84 -9.08
N VAL A 99 9.75 -11.10 -10.19
CA VAL A 99 9.77 -10.20 -11.35
C VAL A 99 8.39 -10.11 -11.99
N VAL A 100 7.74 -11.26 -12.21
CA VAL A 100 6.39 -11.32 -12.81
C VAL A 100 5.36 -10.57 -11.95
N LEU A 101 5.37 -10.80 -10.64
CA LEU A 101 4.50 -10.11 -9.68
C LEU A 101 4.78 -8.61 -9.64
N GLY A 102 6.05 -8.20 -9.69
CA GLY A 102 6.42 -6.80 -9.77
C GLY A 102 5.85 -6.11 -11.03
N VAL A 103 5.98 -6.75 -12.19
CA VAL A 103 5.43 -6.25 -13.46
C VAL A 103 3.90 -6.18 -13.42
N ALA A 104 3.26 -7.26 -12.97
CA ALA A 104 1.80 -7.34 -12.87
C ALA A 104 1.27 -6.26 -11.90
N ALA A 105 1.91 -6.09 -10.75
CA ALA A 105 1.53 -5.08 -9.78
C ALA A 105 1.69 -3.65 -10.32
N ALA A 106 2.77 -3.37 -11.07
CA ALA A 106 2.93 -2.07 -11.72
C ALA A 106 1.80 -1.78 -12.71
N ALA A 107 1.44 -2.76 -13.55
CA ALA A 107 0.37 -2.62 -14.53
C ALA A 107 -1.01 -2.43 -13.87
N VAL A 108 -1.34 -3.27 -12.88
CA VAL A 108 -2.60 -3.18 -12.14
C VAL A 108 -2.68 -1.88 -11.35
N GLY A 109 -1.60 -1.49 -10.64
CA GLY A 109 -1.54 -0.26 -9.87
C GLY A 109 -1.64 1.01 -10.73
N THR A 110 -0.97 1.05 -11.88
CA THR A 110 -1.14 2.17 -12.84
C THR A 110 -2.55 2.21 -13.41
N GLY A 111 -3.15 1.07 -13.74
CA GLY A 111 -4.55 0.97 -14.16
C GLY A 111 -5.51 1.50 -13.10
N ILE A 112 -5.33 1.10 -11.84
CA ILE A 112 -6.15 1.57 -10.71
C ILE A 112 -6.06 3.08 -10.55
N ARG A 113 -4.83 3.62 -10.53
CA ARG A 113 -4.61 5.06 -10.38
C ARG A 113 -5.22 5.84 -11.54
N TRP A 114 -5.01 5.37 -12.77
CA TRP A 114 -5.55 6.01 -13.97
C TRP A 114 -7.08 6.04 -13.96
N LEU A 115 -7.72 4.92 -13.61
CA LEU A 115 -9.17 4.84 -13.55
C LEU A 115 -9.74 5.68 -12.39
N SER A 116 -9.09 5.65 -11.23
CA SER A 116 -9.47 6.47 -10.07
C SER A 116 -9.44 7.96 -10.39
N LEU A 117 -8.42 8.45 -11.10
CA LEU A 117 -8.35 9.84 -11.54
C LEU A 117 -9.48 10.19 -12.51
N ARG A 118 -9.84 9.29 -13.43
CA ARG A 118 -11.01 9.49 -14.31
C ARG A 118 -12.33 9.56 -13.54
N VAL A 119 -12.49 8.73 -12.51
CA VAL A 119 -13.65 8.78 -11.62
C VAL A 119 -13.67 10.11 -10.87
N GLN A 120 -12.52 10.56 -10.34
CA GLN A 120 -12.40 11.83 -9.65
C GLN A 120 -12.78 13.00 -10.57
N GLU A 121 -12.24 13.05 -11.79
CA GLU A 121 -12.60 14.05 -12.79
C GLU A 121 -14.10 14.03 -13.12
N TRP A 122 -14.71 12.84 -13.21
CA TRP A 122 -16.15 12.72 -13.46
C TRP A 122 -16.99 13.28 -12.29
N VAL A 123 -16.60 12.98 -11.05
CA VAL A 123 -17.26 13.52 -9.84
C VAL A 123 -17.10 15.04 -9.76
N GLU A 124 -15.92 15.57 -10.06
CA GLU A 124 -15.63 17.01 -10.02
C GLU A 124 -16.38 17.76 -11.12
N ARG A 125 -16.44 17.21 -12.33
CA ARG A 125 -17.21 17.78 -13.45
C ARG A 125 -18.72 17.81 -13.21
N ALA A 126 -19.24 17.00 -12.30
CA ALA A 126 -20.66 16.99 -11.95
C ALA A 126 -21.14 18.28 -11.27
N GLY A 127 -20.22 19.14 -10.79
CA GLY A 127 -20.52 20.44 -10.21
C GLY A 127 -21.56 20.36 -9.08
N GLN A 128 -22.72 20.97 -9.29
CA GLN A 128 -23.85 20.94 -8.34
C GLN A 128 -24.39 19.53 -8.04
N ARG A 129 -24.12 18.54 -8.91
CA ARG A 129 -24.54 17.14 -8.75
C ARG A 129 -23.46 16.25 -8.12
N ARG A 130 -22.39 16.84 -7.56
CA ARG A 130 -21.27 16.09 -6.95
C ARG A 130 -21.75 15.04 -5.96
N THR A 131 -22.69 15.37 -5.08
CA THR A 131 -23.25 14.43 -4.10
C THR A 131 -23.91 13.23 -4.78
N ALA A 132 -24.70 13.46 -5.82
CA ALA A 132 -25.33 12.38 -6.59
C ALA A 132 -24.29 11.51 -7.31
N ALA A 133 -23.25 12.13 -7.87
CA ALA A 133 -22.14 11.41 -8.50
C ALA A 133 -21.38 10.53 -7.49
N THR A 134 -21.10 11.04 -6.28
CA THR A 134 -20.47 10.24 -5.22
C THR A 134 -21.35 9.10 -4.73
N VAL A 135 -22.68 9.31 -4.66
CA VAL A 135 -23.63 8.24 -4.32
C VAL A 135 -23.67 7.18 -5.42
N ALA A 136 -23.66 7.57 -6.69
CA ALA A 136 -23.61 6.62 -7.80
C ALA A 136 -22.29 5.81 -7.80
N ALA A 137 -21.16 6.42 -7.47
CA ALA A 137 -19.90 5.68 -7.29
C ALA A 137 -19.97 4.68 -6.13
N ALA A 138 -20.58 5.06 -4.99
CA ALA A 138 -20.80 4.15 -3.87
C ALA A 138 -21.77 3.00 -4.22
N LEU A 139 -22.83 3.28 -4.98
CA LEU A 139 -23.73 2.25 -5.50
C LEU A 139 -23.01 1.29 -6.44
N ALA A 140 -22.13 1.79 -7.31
CA ALA A 140 -21.30 0.94 -8.18
C ALA A 140 -20.40 -0.01 -7.36
N VAL A 141 -19.83 0.45 -6.25
CA VAL A 141 -19.09 -0.41 -5.30
C VAL A 141 -19.98 -1.51 -4.72
N GLY A 142 -21.21 -1.16 -4.31
CA GLY A 142 -22.19 -2.14 -3.82
C GLY A 142 -22.58 -3.17 -4.87
N VAL A 143 -22.82 -2.74 -6.12
CA VAL A 143 -23.14 -3.63 -7.23
C VAL A 143 -21.98 -4.58 -7.54
N LEU A 144 -20.73 -4.09 -7.56
CA LEU A 144 -19.56 -4.94 -7.74
C LEU A 144 -19.43 -6.02 -6.66
N ALA A 145 -19.73 -5.67 -5.42
CA ALA A 145 -19.73 -6.62 -4.30
C ALA A 145 -20.84 -7.68 -4.43
N LEU A 146 -22.05 -7.28 -4.87
CA LEU A 146 -23.15 -8.21 -5.13
C LEU A 146 -22.85 -9.14 -6.30
N VAL A 147 -22.31 -8.62 -7.40
CA VAL A 147 -21.89 -9.43 -8.56
C VAL A 147 -20.85 -10.46 -8.16
N TYR A 148 -19.86 -10.08 -7.36
CA TYR A 148 -18.87 -11.01 -6.82
C TYR A 148 -19.52 -12.09 -5.94
N ALA A 149 -20.36 -11.69 -4.99
CA ALA A 149 -20.99 -12.62 -4.06
C ALA A 149 -21.88 -13.63 -4.78
N TRP A 150 -22.69 -13.16 -5.72
CA TRP A 150 -23.58 -14.02 -6.51
C TRP A 150 -22.82 -14.93 -7.48
N GLY A 151 -21.78 -14.40 -8.13
CA GLY A 151 -20.98 -15.17 -9.10
C GLY A 151 -20.03 -16.20 -8.48
N THR A 152 -19.62 -16.03 -7.21
CA THR A 152 -18.63 -16.90 -6.56
C THR A 152 -19.16 -17.66 -5.35
N GLY A 153 -20.36 -17.31 -4.84
CA GLY A 153 -20.90 -17.83 -3.59
C GLY A 153 -20.15 -17.36 -2.34
N ARG A 154 -19.24 -16.38 -2.46
CA ARG A 154 -18.47 -15.81 -1.36
C ARG A 154 -19.15 -14.58 -0.76
N ASP A 155 -18.66 -14.17 0.41
CA ASP A 155 -19.21 -13.02 1.11
C ASP A 155 -18.89 -11.70 0.40
N ALA A 156 -19.88 -10.81 0.26
CA ALA A 156 -19.73 -9.50 -0.37
C ALA A 156 -18.71 -8.60 0.34
N SER A 157 -18.50 -8.80 1.65
CA SER A 157 -17.51 -8.07 2.46
C SER A 157 -16.07 -8.26 1.98
N GLN A 158 -15.80 -9.30 1.19
CA GLN A 158 -14.48 -9.49 0.58
C GLN A 158 -14.17 -8.37 -0.42
N VAL A 159 -15.19 -7.87 -1.13
CA VAL A 159 -15.08 -6.72 -2.04
C VAL A 159 -15.27 -5.40 -1.29
N LEU A 160 -16.20 -5.34 -0.34
CA LEU A 160 -16.42 -4.13 0.46
C LEU A 160 -15.27 -3.85 1.43
N TYR A 161 -15.23 -2.62 1.97
CA TYR A 161 -14.22 -2.18 2.94
C TYR A 161 -12.77 -2.24 2.43
N SER A 162 -11.82 -1.89 3.30
CA SER A 162 -10.41 -1.74 2.97
C SER A 162 -9.66 -3.06 2.73
N GLY A 163 -10.21 -4.18 3.19
CA GLY A 163 -9.54 -5.49 3.15
C GLY A 163 -8.59 -5.77 4.32
N GLN A 164 -8.34 -4.80 5.21
CA GLN A 164 -7.44 -4.96 6.36
C GLN A 164 -7.77 -6.19 7.20
N ASN A 165 -9.02 -6.31 7.66
CA ASN A 165 -9.48 -7.43 8.50
C ASN A 165 -9.66 -8.73 7.72
N ALA A 166 -9.63 -8.67 6.38
CA ALA A 166 -9.82 -9.81 5.51
C ALA A 166 -8.49 -10.47 5.09
N LEU A 167 -7.34 -9.81 5.27
CA LEU A 167 -6.02 -10.36 4.94
C LEU A 167 -5.70 -11.66 5.71
N GLY A 168 -6.00 -11.69 7.02
CA GLY A 168 -5.80 -12.87 7.87
C GLY A 168 -6.63 -14.07 7.42
N PRO A 169 -7.96 -13.94 7.33
CA PRO A 169 -8.81 -14.99 6.79
C PRO A 169 -8.42 -15.42 5.37
N LEU A 170 -8.01 -14.49 4.50
CA LEU A 170 -7.63 -14.79 3.12
C LEU A 170 -6.43 -15.75 3.04
N ILE A 171 -5.36 -15.51 3.81
CA ILE A 171 -4.20 -16.41 3.79
C ILE A 171 -4.46 -17.71 4.55
N ALA A 172 -5.17 -17.64 5.68
CA ALA A 172 -5.47 -18.82 6.52
C ALA A 172 -6.40 -19.82 5.81
N GLN A 173 -7.31 -19.32 4.96
CA GLN A 173 -8.28 -20.14 4.21
C GLN A 173 -7.92 -20.25 2.72
N SER A 174 -6.66 -19.99 2.39
CA SER A 174 -6.12 -19.99 1.02
C SER A 174 -6.49 -21.24 0.22
N ALA A 175 -6.40 -22.42 0.84
CA ALA A 175 -6.74 -23.70 0.21
C ALA A 175 -8.21 -23.81 -0.24
N GLY A 176 -9.12 -23.02 0.34
CA GLY A 176 -10.52 -23.00 -0.04
C GLY A 176 -10.80 -22.20 -1.31
N TYR A 177 -9.86 -21.36 -1.77
CA TYR A 177 -10.07 -20.51 -2.94
C TYR A 177 -9.63 -21.21 -4.22
N THR A 178 -10.42 -21.04 -5.27
CA THR A 178 -10.04 -21.41 -6.64
C THR A 178 -9.49 -20.19 -7.37
N VAL A 179 -8.63 -20.42 -8.38
CA VAL A 179 -8.06 -19.34 -9.19
C VAL A 179 -9.13 -18.41 -9.78
N PRO A 180 -10.24 -18.90 -10.36
CA PRO A 180 -11.28 -18.02 -10.89
C PRO A 180 -11.92 -17.11 -9.82
N VAL A 181 -12.11 -17.61 -8.60
CA VAL A 181 -12.65 -16.82 -7.49
C VAL A 181 -11.67 -15.72 -7.08
N LEU A 182 -10.37 -16.03 -7.01
CA LEU A 182 -9.35 -15.04 -6.69
C LEU A 182 -9.22 -13.97 -7.79
N LEU A 183 -9.30 -14.36 -9.06
CA LEU A 183 -9.30 -13.41 -10.18
C LEU A 183 -10.54 -12.51 -10.17
N ALA A 184 -11.72 -13.08 -9.91
CA ALA A 184 -12.95 -12.31 -9.73
C ALA A 184 -12.82 -11.34 -8.54
N LEU A 185 -12.24 -11.79 -7.42
CA LEU A 185 -12.01 -10.95 -6.25
C LEU A 185 -11.05 -9.81 -6.55
N VAL A 186 -9.91 -10.08 -7.21
CA VAL A 186 -8.96 -9.04 -7.64
C VAL A 186 -9.64 -8.00 -8.52
N LEU A 187 -10.41 -8.45 -9.52
CA LEU A 187 -11.10 -7.55 -10.46
C LEU A 187 -12.14 -6.68 -9.74
N CYS A 188 -13.07 -7.30 -9.01
CA CYS A 188 -14.13 -6.59 -8.30
C CYS A 188 -13.56 -5.65 -7.23
N LYS A 189 -12.55 -6.10 -6.47
CA LYS A 189 -11.88 -5.26 -5.46
C LYS A 189 -11.13 -4.10 -6.08
N ALA A 190 -10.38 -4.33 -7.16
CA ALA A 190 -9.64 -3.27 -7.85
C ALA A 190 -10.59 -2.21 -8.41
N LEU A 191 -11.71 -2.60 -9.04
CA LEU A 191 -12.72 -1.67 -9.55
C LEU A 191 -13.42 -0.90 -8.42
N ALA A 192 -13.82 -1.59 -7.36
CA ALA A 192 -14.41 -0.97 -6.17
C ALA A 192 -13.43 0.02 -5.51
N TYR A 193 -12.14 -0.34 -5.49
CA TYR A 193 -11.07 0.51 -4.99
C TYR A 193 -10.87 1.75 -5.88
N CYS A 194 -10.91 1.62 -7.21
CA CYS A 194 -10.85 2.77 -8.14
C CYS A 194 -11.99 3.76 -7.87
N ALA A 195 -13.22 3.26 -7.77
CA ALA A 195 -14.40 4.07 -7.52
C ALA A 195 -14.33 4.76 -6.16
N SER A 196 -13.94 4.02 -5.12
CA SER A 196 -13.79 4.56 -3.76
C SER A 196 -12.68 5.61 -3.68
N LEU A 197 -11.52 5.36 -4.29
CA LEU A 197 -10.39 6.29 -4.28
C LEU A 197 -10.67 7.57 -5.06
N GLY A 198 -11.44 7.49 -6.15
CA GLY A 198 -11.79 8.66 -6.97
C GLY A 198 -12.95 9.49 -6.43
N ALA A 199 -13.88 8.88 -5.68
CA ALA A 199 -15.13 9.53 -5.28
C ALA A 199 -15.31 9.71 -3.76
N LEU A 200 -14.58 8.96 -2.92
CA LEU A 200 -14.77 8.92 -1.47
C LEU A 200 -13.47 9.27 -0.74
N ARG A 201 -13.57 9.59 0.56
CA ARG A 201 -12.40 9.79 1.41
C ARG A 201 -11.88 8.45 1.89
N GLY A 202 -10.62 8.15 1.57
CA GLY A 202 -9.96 6.93 2.00
C GLY A 202 -8.49 6.91 1.60
N GLY A 203 -7.71 6.08 2.28
CA GLY A 203 -6.29 5.89 1.98
C GLY A 203 -6.05 4.72 1.02
N PRO A 204 -4.93 4.73 0.28
CA PRO A 204 -4.62 3.69 -0.69
C PRO A 204 -4.03 2.38 -0.11
N ILE A 205 -3.56 2.39 1.13
CA ILE A 205 -2.67 1.35 1.68
C ILE A 205 -3.36 -0.04 1.74
N PHE A 206 -4.41 -0.19 2.53
CA PHE A 206 -5.05 -1.50 2.76
C PHE A 206 -5.68 -2.12 1.50
N PRO A 207 -6.41 -1.38 0.65
CA PRO A 207 -6.93 -1.95 -0.59
C PRO A 207 -5.82 -2.41 -1.53
N ALA A 208 -4.71 -1.66 -1.62
CA ALA A 208 -3.55 -2.06 -2.43
C ALA A 208 -2.92 -3.36 -1.90
N MET A 209 -2.71 -3.44 -0.58
CA MET A 209 -2.22 -4.67 0.06
C MET A 209 -3.15 -5.86 -0.21
N PHE A 210 -4.46 -5.68 -0.07
CA PHE A 210 -5.43 -6.75 -0.28
C PHE A 210 -5.50 -7.23 -1.75
N VAL A 211 -5.51 -6.30 -2.70
CA VAL A 211 -5.45 -6.64 -4.14
C VAL A 211 -4.15 -7.38 -4.46
N GLY A 212 -3.02 -6.91 -3.93
CA GLY A 212 -1.72 -7.56 -4.10
C GLY A 212 -1.66 -8.95 -3.49
N ALA A 213 -2.08 -9.10 -2.23
CA ALA A 213 -2.19 -10.36 -1.53
C ALA A 213 -3.02 -11.39 -2.32
N THR A 214 -4.20 -10.98 -2.79
CA THR A 214 -5.11 -11.84 -3.56
C THR A 214 -4.51 -12.24 -4.90
N GLY A 215 -3.87 -11.31 -5.61
CA GLY A 215 -3.18 -11.60 -6.87
C GLY A 215 -1.98 -12.55 -6.69
N GLY A 216 -1.20 -12.35 -5.62
CA GLY A 216 -0.12 -13.23 -5.21
C GLY A 216 -0.60 -14.64 -4.89
N LEU A 217 -1.71 -14.74 -4.17
CA LEU A 217 -2.35 -16.01 -3.86
C LEU A 217 -2.84 -16.71 -5.13
N ALA A 218 -3.46 -15.98 -6.06
CA ALA A 218 -3.92 -16.52 -7.34
C ALA A 218 -2.75 -17.15 -8.13
N LEU A 219 -1.59 -16.49 -8.15
CA LEU A 219 -0.40 -17.00 -8.81
C LEU A 219 0.25 -18.18 -8.07
N SER A 220 0.08 -18.31 -6.75
CA SER A 220 0.63 -19.45 -6.01
C SER A 220 -0.02 -20.80 -6.33
N HIS A 221 -1.11 -20.81 -7.11
CA HIS A 221 -1.64 -22.05 -7.70
C HIS A 221 -0.78 -22.56 -8.86
N LEU A 222 0.16 -21.75 -9.37
CA LEU A 222 1.11 -22.14 -10.41
C LEU A 222 2.36 -22.76 -9.79
N PRO A 223 3.01 -23.71 -10.50
CA PRO A 223 4.19 -24.39 -9.97
C PRO A 223 5.34 -23.40 -9.71
N GLY A 224 6.09 -23.66 -8.63
CA GLY A 224 7.27 -22.89 -8.27
C GLY A 224 7.00 -21.59 -7.50
N LEU A 225 5.77 -21.38 -7.00
CA LEU A 225 5.45 -20.26 -6.13
C LEU A 225 4.69 -20.74 -4.88
N THR A 226 5.27 -20.52 -3.70
CA THR A 226 4.58 -20.82 -2.44
C THR A 226 3.51 -19.77 -2.12
N VAL A 227 2.48 -20.17 -1.36
CA VAL A 227 1.41 -19.27 -0.90
C VAL A 227 1.98 -18.06 -0.17
N THR A 228 2.89 -18.31 0.79
CA THR A 228 3.47 -17.25 1.62
C THR A 228 4.34 -16.29 0.82
N ALA A 229 5.21 -16.79 -0.08
CA ALA A 229 6.02 -15.93 -0.93
C ALA A 229 5.15 -15.12 -1.91
N GLY A 230 4.18 -15.76 -2.57
CA GLY A 230 3.25 -15.08 -3.49
C GLY A 230 2.46 -13.97 -2.79
N PHE A 231 1.88 -14.28 -1.63
CA PHE A 231 1.13 -13.33 -0.82
C PHE A 231 1.99 -12.14 -0.38
N ALA A 232 3.19 -12.38 0.14
CA ALA A 232 4.13 -11.34 0.58
C ALA A 232 4.58 -10.43 -0.57
N MET A 233 5.02 -11.04 -1.68
CA MET A 233 5.46 -10.32 -2.88
C MET A 233 4.34 -9.49 -3.47
N GLY A 234 3.12 -10.03 -3.52
CA GLY A 234 1.94 -9.31 -3.98
C GLY A 234 1.63 -8.07 -3.15
N ILE A 235 1.63 -8.20 -1.81
CA ILE A 235 1.44 -7.07 -0.88
C ILE A 235 2.48 -5.99 -1.12
N GLY A 236 3.77 -6.36 -1.11
CA GLY A 236 4.86 -5.41 -1.29
C GLY A 236 4.78 -4.72 -2.65
N ALA A 237 4.66 -5.49 -3.74
CA ALA A 237 4.67 -4.96 -5.10
C ALA A 237 3.48 -4.03 -5.39
N MET A 238 2.26 -4.39 -4.95
CA MET A 238 1.09 -3.52 -5.14
C MET A 238 1.12 -2.28 -4.25
N SER A 239 1.62 -2.41 -3.02
CA SER A 239 1.85 -1.25 -2.15
C SER A 239 2.85 -0.29 -2.78
N ALA A 240 3.94 -0.81 -3.36
CA ALA A 240 4.94 0.02 -4.04
C ALA A 240 4.34 0.72 -5.28
N ALA A 241 3.50 0.01 -6.04
CA ALA A 241 2.83 0.57 -7.21
C ALA A 241 1.90 1.75 -6.85
N MET A 242 1.15 1.61 -5.76
CA MET A 242 0.16 2.61 -5.36
C MET A 242 0.74 3.76 -4.53
N LEU A 243 1.61 3.44 -3.57
CA LEU A 243 2.17 4.40 -2.63
C LEU A 243 3.39 5.12 -3.19
N ARG A 244 4.15 4.47 -4.09
CA ARG A 244 5.48 4.91 -4.53
C ARG A 244 6.48 5.07 -3.36
N LEU A 245 6.37 4.18 -2.37
CA LEU A 245 7.20 4.13 -1.17
C LEU A 245 7.81 2.72 -1.04
N PRO A 246 8.91 2.40 -1.76
CA PRO A 246 9.47 1.05 -1.79
C PRO A 246 9.90 0.53 -0.42
N MET A 247 10.54 1.33 0.44
CA MET A 247 11.02 0.86 1.74
C MET A 247 9.85 0.52 2.67
N THR A 248 8.85 1.40 2.72
CA THR A 248 7.60 1.21 3.45
C THR A 248 6.86 -0.02 2.91
N SER A 249 6.87 -0.24 1.60
CA SER A 249 6.19 -1.39 0.99
C SER A 249 6.84 -2.73 1.34
N VAL A 250 8.18 -2.77 1.40
CA VAL A 250 8.90 -3.94 1.92
C VAL A 250 8.55 -4.16 3.39
N LEU A 251 8.62 -3.12 4.22
CA LEU A 251 8.30 -3.21 5.65
C LEU A 251 6.84 -3.60 5.91
N LEU A 252 5.89 -3.11 5.09
CA LEU A 252 4.48 -3.49 5.16
C LEU A 252 4.36 -5.01 4.99
N ALA A 253 4.93 -5.58 3.93
CA ALA A 253 4.84 -7.01 3.70
C ALA A 253 5.57 -7.84 4.76
N THR A 254 6.78 -7.45 5.17
CA THR A 254 7.59 -8.25 6.10
C THR A 254 7.05 -8.23 7.51
N LEU A 255 6.67 -7.07 8.04
CA LEU A 255 6.14 -6.95 9.40
C LEU A 255 4.73 -7.53 9.52
N LEU A 256 3.93 -7.46 8.45
CA LEU A 256 2.61 -8.06 8.39
C LEU A 256 2.66 -9.58 8.51
N LEU A 257 3.65 -10.24 7.89
CA LEU A 257 3.79 -11.69 7.91
C LEU A 257 4.73 -12.19 9.03
N GLY A 258 5.34 -11.29 9.80
CA GLY A 258 6.23 -11.63 10.90
C GLY A 258 7.46 -12.43 10.46
N ARG A 259 7.74 -13.55 11.14
CA ARG A 259 8.92 -14.38 10.86
C ARG A 259 8.96 -14.89 9.42
N GLU A 260 7.82 -15.33 8.90
CA GLU A 260 7.73 -15.84 7.54
C GLU A 260 7.96 -14.72 6.51
N GLY A 261 7.51 -13.50 6.83
CA GLY A 261 7.78 -12.31 6.05
C GLY A 261 9.27 -11.99 5.94
N VAL A 262 10.03 -12.18 7.03
CA VAL A 262 11.50 -12.02 7.03
C VAL A 262 12.16 -13.08 6.14
N THR A 263 11.70 -14.33 6.18
CA THR A 263 12.23 -15.42 5.33
C THR A 263 12.11 -15.09 3.84
N VAL A 264 10.96 -14.58 3.40
CA VAL A 264 10.71 -14.26 1.98
C VAL A 264 11.07 -12.82 1.60
N MET A 265 11.61 -12.03 2.53
CA MET A 265 11.93 -10.61 2.34
C MET A 265 12.78 -10.33 1.08
N PRO A 266 13.81 -11.13 0.72
CA PRO A 266 14.58 -10.89 -0.51
C PRO A 266 13.71 -10.89 -1.76
N LEU A 267 12.73 -11.79 -1.85
CA LEU A 267 11.79 -11.87 -2.97
C LEU A 267 10.84 -10.67 -3.00
N VAL A 268 10.36 -10.26 -1.82
CA VAL A 268 9.53 -9.05 -1.67
C VAL A 268 10.27 -7.82 -2.18
N ILE A 269 11.55 -7.65 -1.82
CA ILE A 269 12.38 -6.54 -2.29
C ILE A 269 12.47 -6.53 -3.81
N VAL A 270 12.72 -7.69 -4.44
CA VAL A 270 12.78 -7.79 -5.91
C VAL A 270 11.46 -7.36 -6.54
N ALA A 271 10.33 -7.91 -6.07
CA ALA A 271 9.00 -7.59 -6.60
C ALA A 271 8.65 -6.10 -6.41
N VAL A 272 8.97 -5.53 -5.25
CA VAL A 272 8.81 -4.10 -4.94
C VAL A 272 9.62 -3.23 -5.87
N VAL A 273 10.91 -3.52 -6.06
CA VAL A 273 11.81 -2.71 -6.90
C VAL A 273 11.36 -2.73 -8.35
N VAL A 274 11.02 -3.90 -8.88
CA VAL A 274 10.49 -4.04 -10.24
C VAL A 274 9.22 -3.22 -10.40
N SER A 275 8.26 -3.38 -9.48
CA SER A 275 7.00 -2.62 -9.50
C SER A 275 7.23 -1.12 -9.46
N TYR A 276 8.07 -0.66 -8.51
CA TYR A 276 8.38 0.75 -8.30
C TYR A 276 9.03 1.38 -9.54
N VAL A 277 10.05 0.74 -10.11
CA VAL A 277 10.76 1.25 -11.30
C VAL A 277 9.81 1.38 -12.49
N LEU A 278 8.93 0.40 -12.71
CA LEU A 278 7.98 0.43 -13.82
C LEU A 278 6.92 1.52 -13.65
N VAL A 279 6.41 1.73 -12.43
CA VAL A 279 5.45 2.82 -12.17
C VAL A 279 6.08 4.20 -12.33
N LEU A 280 7.39 4.34 -12.08
CA LEU A 280 8.11 5.60 -12.26
C LEU A 280 8.52 5.88 -13.71
N ARG A 281 8.57 4.88 -14.58
CA ARG A 281 8.88 5.02 -16.01
C ARG A 281 7.60 4.98 -16.83
N PRO A 282 6.85 6.10 -16.97
CA PRO A 282 5.73 6.12 -17.90
C PRO A 282 6.26 5.86 -19.32
N TRP A 283 5.81 4.77 -19.93
CA TRP A 283 6.02 4.48 -21.35
C TRP A 283 5.59 5.72 -22.16
N GLY A 284 6.55 6.41 -22.79
CA GLY A 284 6.24 7.50 -23.73
C GLY A 284 6.85 8.88 -23.46
N ARG A 285 7.73 9.07 -22.47
CA ARG A 285 8.56 10.30 -22.41
C ARG A 285 9.95 10.02 -22.95
N SER A 286 10.10 10.14 -24.27
CA SER A 286 11.41 10.34 -24.90
C SER A 286 12.04 11.59 -24.28
N VAL A 287 13.16 11.41 -23.59
CA VAL A 287 14.01 12.52 -23.14
C VAL A 287 14.45 13.28 -24.39
N ARG A 288 13.84 14.43 -24.68
CA ARG A 288 14.48 15.37 -25.60
C ARG A 288 15.69 15.93 -24.85
N ALA A 289 16.87 15.65 -25.37
CA ALA A 289 18.10 16.28 -24.89
C ALA A 289 17.94 17.81 -24.99
N PRO A 290 18.40 18.59 -24.01
CA PRO A 290 18.40 20.04 -24.11
C PRO A 290 19.29 20.45 -25.28
N GLU A 291 18.70 21.15 -26.23
CA GLU A 291 19.39 21.84 -27.33
C GLU A 291 20.31 22.90 -26.70
N ALA A 292 21.61 22.77 -26.93
CA ALA A 292 22.62 23.68 -26.40
C ALA A 292 22.45 25.07 -27.02
N ALA A 293 21.72 25.94 -26.32
CA ALA A 293 21.58 27.34 -26.68
C ALA A 293 22.83 28.13 -26.27
N GLY A 294 23.47 28.77 -27.26
CA GLY A 294 24.12 30.06 -27.06
C GLY A 294 25.64 30.05 -26.87
N GLY A 295 26.38 29.86 -27.97
CA GLY A 295 27.74 30.38 -28.08
C GLY A 295 27.72 31.91 -28.03
N VAL A 296 28.14 32.48 -26.89
CA VAL A 296 28.34 33.91 -26.72
C VAL A 296 29.58 34.32 -27.54
N LYS A 297 29.36 35.22 -28.52
CA LYS A 297 30.41 35.93 -29.24
C LYS A 297 31.25 36.73 -28.25
N GLY A 298 32.54 36.42 -28.16
CA GLY A 298 33.52 37.31 -27.53
C GLY A 298 33.74 38.53 -28.42
N SER A 299 33.41 39.71 -27.89
CA SER A 299 33.90 40.98 -28.41
C SER A 299 35.30 41.20 -27.85
N GLY A 300 36.30 41.27 -28.71
CA GLY A 300 37.67 41.66 -28.39
C GLY A 300 38.32 42.31 -29.61
N ALA A 301 38.85 43.51 -29.37
CA ALA A 301 39.47 44.48 -30.29
C ALA A 301 38.50 45.38 -31.07
#